data_AF-A0A821J8J4-F1
#
_entry.id   AF-A0A821J8J4-F1
#
_cell.length_a   1.000
_cell.length_b   1.000
_cell.length_c   1.000
_cell.angle_alpha   90.00
_cell.angle_beta   90.00
_cell.angle_gamma   90.00
#
_symmetry.space_group_name_H-M   'P 1'
#
loop_
_entity.id
_entity.type
_entity.pdbx_description
1 polymer ?
#
loop_
_entity_poly.entity_id
_entity_poly.type
_entity_poly.pdbx_seq_one_letter_code
_entity_poly.pdbx_strand_id
1 'polypeptide(L)'
;YATIIKDFDYKSPTELSTYSNYAYTNYMLNYHGVIDHIFYDAKKFKFQRCIPMPTHEEVTEFTALPSCKIPSDHLAVVVELEIIK
;
A
#
# COMPACT_ATOMS: atom_id res chain seq x y z
N TYR A 1 1.63 -15.28 30.47
CA TYR A 1 3.00 -15.64 30.08
C TYR A 1 3.06 -15.69 28.56
N ALA A 2 3.77 -14.76 27.93
CA ALA A 2 3.98 -14.79 26.48
C ALA A 2 5.31 -15.49 26.19
N THR A 3 5.28 -16.58 25.43
CA THR A 3 6.49 -17.28 25.00
C THR A 3 7.00 -16.60 23.73
N ILE A 4 8.18 -15.97 23.82
CA ILE A 4 8.85 -15.40 22.65
C ILE A 4 9.48 -16.56 21.87
N ILE A 5 8.91 -16.88 20.71
CA ILE A 5 9.56 -17.75 19.73
C ILE A 5 10.64 -16.91 19.07
N LYS A 6 11.90 -17.17 19.41
CA LYS A 6 13.04 -16.37 18.93
C LYS A 6 13.47 -16.71 17.51
N ASP A 7 13.05 -17.86 16.97
CA ASP A 7 13.55 -18.38 15.71
C ASP A 7 12.44 -19.14 14.95
N PHE A 8 11.63 -18.40 14.18
CA PHE A 8 10.59 -18.95 13.32
C PHE A 8 10.99 -18.75 11.85
N ASP A 9 11.30 -19.85 11.14
CA ASP A 9 11.53 -19.84 9.68
C ASP A 9 10.18 -20.01 8.98
N TYR A 10 9.73 -18.96 8.26
CA TYR A 10 8.52 -18.98 7.46
C TYR A 10 8.89 -18.94 5.98
N LYS A 11 8.41 -19.93 5.22
CA LYS A 11 8.56 -20.00 3.76
C LYS A 11 7.19 -20.04 3.12
N SER A 12 6.94 -19.10 2.20
CA SER A 12 5.78 -19.13 1.31
C SER A 12 6.20 -19.64 -0.07
N PRO A 13 5.42 -20.53 -0.73
CA PRO A 13 5.71 -20.98 -2.09
C PRO A 13 5.43 -19.91 -3.16
N THR A 14 4.78 -18.80 -2.78
CA THR A 14 4.34 -17.76 -3.71
C THR A 14 5.39 -16.65 -3.81
N GLU A 15 5.77 -16.29 -5.03
CA GLU A 15 6.68 -15.18 -5.29
C GLU A 15 5.87 -13.88 -5.38
N LEU A 16 5.57 -13.31 -4.21
CA LEU A 16 4.79 -12.08 -4.12
C LEU A 16 5.65 -10.86 -4.40
N SER A 17 5.18 -10.02 -5.30
CA SER A 17 5.72 -8.68 -5.58
C SER A 17 4.65 -7.62 -5.30
N THR A 18 5.08 -6.38 -5.09
CA THR A 18 4.20 -5.21 -4.92
C THR A 18 4.94 -3.97 -5.40
N TYR A 19 4.20 -2.98 -5.91
CA TYR A 19 4.73 -1.63 -6.03
C TYR A 19 4.70 -0.95 -4.65
N SER A 20 5.80 -0.31 -4.24
CA SER A 20 5.98 0.21 -2.88
C SER A 20 6.47 1.67 -2.81
N ASN A 21 6.57 2.36 -3.96
CA ASN A 21 7.06 3.73 -3.99
C ASN A 21 5.91 4.72 -3.78
N TYR A 22 5.41 4.76 -2.55
CA TYR A 22 4.44 5.74 -2.03
C TYR A 22 5.03 6.46 -0.83
N ALA A 23 4.69 7.74 -0.63
CA ALA A 23 5.03 8.45 0.60
C ALA A 23 4.19 7.92 1.79
N TYR A 24 2.90 7.67 1.54
CA TYR A 24 1.94 7.12 2.50
C TYR A 24 0.72 6.57 1.76
N THR A 25 0.02 5.62 2.39
CA THR A 25 -1.30 5.13 1.97
C THR A 25 -2.37 5.45 3.02
N ASN A 26 -1.98 5.77 4.25
CA ASN A 26 -2.82 6.34 5.30
C ASN A 26 -2.26 7.70 5.73
N TYR A 27 -3.14 8.70 5.93
CA TYR A 27 -2.73 10.03 6.40
C TYR A 27 -3.71 10.61 7.42
N MET A 28 -3.36 10.46 8.69
CA MET A 28 -4.05 11.05 9.84
C MET A 28 -3.19 12.13 10.51
N LEU A 29 -3.80 12.95 11.37
CA LEU A 29 -3.12 14.08 12.03
C LEU A 29 -1.83 13.69 12.74
N ASN A 30 -1.82 12.53 13.42
CA ASN A 30 -0.70 12.07 14.24
C ASN A 30 0.01 10.84 13.67
N TYR A 31 -0.36 10.40 12.47
CA TYR A 31 0.23 9.22 11.85
C TYR A 31 0.07 9.26 10.34
N HIS A 32 1.15 8.95 9.62
CA HIS A 32 1.11 8.63 8.21
C HIS A 32 2.08 7.50 7.92
N GLY A 33 1.73 6.65 6.97
CA GLY A 33 2.56 5.50 6.63
C GLY A 33 2.02 4.73 5.44
N VAL A 34 2.87 3.86 4.91
CA VAL A 34 2.49 2.86 3.91
C VAL A 34 2.08 1.61 4.67
N ILE A 35 0.77 1.38 4.77
CA ILE A 35 0.18 0.22 5.45
C ILE A 35 -0.79 -0.58 4.56
N ASP A 36 -0.97 -0.13 3.31
CA ASP A 36 -1.79 -0.80 2.30
C ASP A 36 -0.92 -1.31 1.16
N HIS A 37 -1.16 -2.56 0.74
CA HIS A 37 -0.38 -3.22 -0.30
C HIS A 37 -1.28 -4.03 -1.23
N ILE A 38 -0.96 -4.01 -2.53
CA ILE A 38 -1.50 -4.96 -3.51
C ILE A 38 -0.36 -5.92 -3.88
N PHE A 39 -0.33 -7.06 -3.19
CA PHE A 39 0.57 -8.15 -3.55
C PHE A 39 0.01 -8.93 -4.75
N TYR A 40 0.88 -9.23 -5.70
CA TYR A 40 0.57 -10.08 -6.84
C TYR A 40 1.65 -11.15 -7.04
N ASP A 41 1.27 -12.28 -7.62
CA ASP A 41 2.20 -13.35 -8.00
C ASP A 41 3.00 -12.91 -9.24
N ALA A 42 4.29 -12.63 -9.06
CA ALA A 42 5.18 -12.14 -10.12
C ALA A 42 5.36 -13.14 -11.27
N LYS A 43 5.01 -14.41 -11.06
CA LYS A 43 5.04 -15.44 -12.11
C LYS A 43 3.82 -15.40 -13.02
N LYS A 44 2.73 -14.78 -12.58
CA LYS A 44 1.44 -14.71 -13.30
C LYS A 44 1.10 -13.33 -13.80
N PHE A 45 1.62 -12.29 -13.16
CA PHE A 45 1.31 -10.90 -13.47
C PHE A 45 2.58 -10.09 -13.69
N LYS A 46 2.55 -9.27 -14.73
CA LYS A 46 3.55 -8.26 -15.01
C LYS A 46 3.01 -6.88 -14.63
N PHE A 47 3.71 -6.19 -13.74
CA PHE A 47 3.39 -4.80 -13.40
C PHE A 47 3.61 -3.88 -14.60
N GLN A 48 2.60 -3.07 -14.91
CA GLN A 48 2.68 -2.07 -15.97
C GLN A 48 2.96 -0.68 -15.40
N ARG A 49 2.09 -0.24 -14.49
CA ARG A 49 2.17 1.09 -13.88
C ARG A 49 1.32 1.20 -12.61
N CYS A 50 1.59 2.25 -11.84
CA CYS A 50 0.74 2.72 -10.77
C CYS A 50 -0.03 3.95 -11.24
N ILE A 51 -1.30 4.08 -10.86
CA ILE A 51 -2.02 5.35 -11.01
C ILE A 51 -1.49 6.32 -9.94
N PRO A 52 -1.14 7.57 -10.29
CA PRO A 52 -0.64 8.54 -9.32
C PRO A 52 -1.64 8.79 -8.18
N MET A 53 -1.12 8.87 -6.96
CA MET A 53 -1.87 9.32 -5.78
C MET A 53 -2.12 10.84 -5.84
N PRO A 54 -3.12 11.37 -5.10
CA PRO A 54 -3.25 12.80 -4.88
C PRO A 54 -1.95 13.43 -4.35
N THR A 55 -1.70 14.70 -4.66
CA THR A 55 -0.49 15.40 -4.20
C THR A 55 -0.52 15.61 -2.68
N HIS A 56 0.64 15.94 -2.10
CA HIS A 56 0.70 16.21 -0.66
C HIS A 56 -0.16 17.42 -0.27
N GLU A 57 -0.21 18.44 -1.12
CA GLU A 57 -1.03 19.64 -0.95
C GLU A 57 -2.52 19.28 -0.95
N GLU A 58 -2.97 18.39 -1.85
CA GLU A 58 -4.37 17.94 -1.90
C GLU A 58 -4.76 17.12 -0.67
N VAL A 59 -3.86 16.27 -0.17
CA VAL A 59 -4.09 15.43 1.01
C VAL A 59 -4.16 16.26 2.29
N THR A 60 -3.33 17.31 2.39
CA THR A 60 -3.19 18.12 3.60
C THR A 60 -4.03 19.39 3.59
N GLU A 61 -4.79 19.66 2.51
CA GLU A 61 -5.66 20.83 2.37
C GLU A 61 -6.58 21.04 3.58
N PHE A 62 -7.09 19.95 4.18
CA PHE A 62 -7.93 19.95 5.37
C PHE A 62 -7.21 19.40 6.62
N THR A 63 -5.90 19.61 6.72
CA THR A 63 -4.98 19.12 7.77
C THR A 63 -4.69 17.61 7.72
N ALA A 64 -5.71 16.78 7.61
CA ALA A 64 -5.58 15.33 7.54
C ALA A 64 -6.78 14.71 6.81
N LEU A 65 -6.74 13.39 6.64
CA LEU A 65 -7.86 12.61 6.12
C LEU A 65 -8.66 11.95 7.27
N PRO A 66 -9.95 11.63 7.07
CA PRO A 66 -10.78 11.96 5.90
C PRO A 66 -11.10 13.47 5.82
N SER A 67 -11.57 13.92 4.66
CA SER A 67 -11.98 15.30 4.40
C SER A 67 -13.25 15.37 3.55
N CYS A 68 -13.72 16.59 3.24
CA CYS A 68 -14.86 16.77 2.35
C CYS A 68 -14.58 16.38 0.88
N LYS A 69 -13.30 16.27 0.48
CA LYS A 69 -12.88 15.84 -0.87
C LYS A 69 -12.50 14.37 -0.92
N ILE A 70 -11.94 13.83 0.17
CA ILE A 70 -11.41 12.47 0.24
C ILE A 70 -12.10 11.76 1.42
N PRO A 71 -12.99 10.79 1.16
CA PRO A 71 -13.93 10.28 2.17
C PRO A 71 -13.33 9.24 3.14
N SER A 72 -12.06 8.90 3.01
CA SER A 72 -11.36 7.88 3.80
C SER A 72 -10.04 8.44 4.31
N ASP A 73 -9.56 7.96 5.45
CA ASP A 73 -8.20 8.22 5.96
C ASP A 73 -7.10 7.47 5.18
N HIS A 74 -7.50 6.52 4.33
CA HIS A 74 -6.65 5.81 3.38
C HIS A 74 -6.82 6.31 1.94
N LEU A 75 -5.71 6.36 1.21
CA LEU A 75 -5.65 6.59 -0.23
C LEU A 75 -5.73 5.27 -0.99
N ALA A 76 -6.50 5.26 -2.08
CA ALA A 76 -6.68 4.08 -2.90
C ALA A 76 -5.37 3.71 -3.64
N VAL A 77 -4.84 2.52 -3.35
CA VAL A 77 -3.73 1.93 -4.11
C VAL A 77 -4.30 1.34 -5.41
N VAL A 78 -3.89 1.88 -6.56
CA VAL A 78 -4.39 1.43 -7.87
C VAL A 78 -3.22 1.12 -8.80
N VAL A 79 -3.13 -0.14 -9.23
CA VAL A 79 -2.08 -0.64 -10.12
C VAL A 79 -2.68 -1.29 -11.36
N GLU A 80 -1.97 -1.18 -12.47
CA GLU A 80 -2.27 -1.91 -13.70
C GLU A 80 -1.36 -3.12 -13.83
N LEU A 81 -1.96 -4.29 -13.97
CA LEU A 81 -1.29 -5.58 -14.10
C LEU A 81 -1.71 -6.25 -15.41
N GLU A 82 -0.73 -6.79 -16.12
CA GLU A 82 -0.93 -7.62 -17.30
C GLU A 82 -0.80 -9.11 -16.91
N ILE A 83 -1.72 -9.95 -17.35
CA ILE A 83 -1.61 -11.41 -17.17
C ILE A 83 -0.54 -11.94 -18.13
N ILE A 84 0.45 -12.64 -17.59
CA ILE A 84 1.47 -13.35 -18.37
C ILE A 84 0.81 -14.61 -18.95
N LYS A 85 0.88 -14.76 -20.28
CA LYS A 85 0.35 -15.93 -21.00
C LYS A 85 1.36 -17.07 -21.04
#